data_AF-A0A4Y8MHY8-F1
#
_entry.id   AF-A0A4Y8MHY8-F1
#
_cell.length_a   1.000
_cell.length_b   1.000
_cell.length_c   1.000
_cell.angle_alpha   90.00
_cell.angle_beta   90.00
_cell.angle_gamma   90.00
#
_symmetry.space_group_name_H-M   'P 1'
#
loop_
_entity.id
_entity.type
_entity.pdbx_description
1 polymer ?
#
loop_
_entity_poly.entity_id
_entity_poly.type
_entity_poly.pdbx_seq_one_letter_code
_entity_poly.pdbx_strand_id
1 'polypeptide(L)'
;MDVRDAAQAIECALRYEARGKDGFFITSDETVMSAPTNELLVQFFHDVERRSSFTGNEVVLSNDKAKRVLGFRPSHHWTDGK
;
A
#
# COMPACT_ATOMS: atom_id res chain seq x y z
N MET A 1 -3.96 -4.40 5.28
CA MET A 1 -2.96 -5.33 4.72
C MET A 1 -3.00 -6.59 5.55
N ASP A 2 -2.98 -7.75 4.90
CA ASP A 2 -2.97 -9.05 5.56
C ASP A 2 -1.57 -9.39 6.11
N VAL A 3 -1.50 -10.22 7.16
CA VAL A 3 -0.23 -10.67 7.74
C VAL A 3 0.61 -11.50 6.78
N ARG A 4 -0.02 -12.19 5.81
CA ARG A 4 0.67 -12.95 4.76
C ARG A 4 1.41 -12.05 3.78
N ASP A 5 0.85 -10.87 3.46
CA ASP A 5 1.56 -9.87 2.66
C ASP A 5 2.77 -9.31 3.43
N ALA A 6 2.62 -9.08 4.75
CA ALA A 6 3.75 -8.65 5.59
C ALA A 6 4.88 -9.70 5.61
N ALA A 7 4.53 -10.98 5.71
CA ALA A 7 5.51 -12.07 5.64
C ALA A 7 6.22 -12.12 4.28
N GLN A 8 5.49 -11.95 3.17
CA GLN A 8 6.08 -11.86 1.83
C GLN A 8 7.07 -10.68 1.73
N ALA A 9 6.72 -9.51 2.27
CA ALA A 9 7.61 -8.36 2.27
C ALA A 9 8.90 -8.60 3.06
N ILE A 10 8.82 -9.30 4.19
CA ILE A 10 9.99 -9.72 4.97
C ILE A 10 10.85 -10.69 4.15
N GLU A 11 10.25 -11.68 3.48
CA GLU A 11 10.99 -12.58 2.61
C GLU A 11 11.71 -11.83 1.47
N CYS A 12 11.04 -10.89 0.81
CA CYS A 12 11.63 -10.03 -0.21
C CYS A 12 12.82 -9.23 0.34
N ALA A 13 12.68 -8.68 1.55
CA ALA A 13 13.74 -7.90 2.20
C ALA A 13 14.97 -8.76 2.55
N LEU A 14 14.77 -10.03 2.94
CA LEU A 14 15.90 -10.95 3.20
C LEU A 14 16.72 -11.27 1.95
N ARG A 15 16.11 -11.17 0.76
CA ARG A 15 16.77 -11.40 -0.54
C ARG A 15 17.36 -10.12 -1.14
N TYR A 16 17.15 -8.97 -0.50
CA TYR A 16 17.61 -7.67 -1.00
C TYR A 16 19.06 -7.40 -0.56
N GLU A 17 20.01 -7.46 -1.49
CA GLU A 17 21.45 -7.42 -1.21
C GLU A 17 22.05 -6.01 -1.03
N ALA A 18 21.22 -4.95 -1.02
CA ALA A 18 21.74 -3.61 -0.85
C ALA A 18 22.33 -3.40 0.54
N ARG A 19 23.45 -2.66 0.60
CA ARG A 19 24.12 -2.33 1.86
C ARG A 19 23.52 -1.06 2.48
N GLY A 20 23.47 -1.02 3.80
CA GLY A 20 22.96 0.11 4.56
C GLY A 20 21.48 -0.03 4.93
N LYS A 21 20.83 1.10 5.25
CA LYS A 21 19.40 1.15 5.58
C LYS A 21 18.63 1.63 4.35
N ASP A 22 17.65 0.85 3.92
CA ASP A 22 16.63 1.34 3.00
C ASP A 22 15.21 1.17 3.58
N GLY A 23 14.41 2.23 3.45
CA GLY A 23 13.06 2.30 4.02
C GLY A 23 11.97 2.09 2.98
N PHE A 24 10.94 1.31 3.33
CA PHE A 24 9.82 0.95 2.45
C PHE A 24 8.49 1.06 3.19
N PHE A 25 7.46 1.54 2.49
CA PHE A 25 6.08 1.36 2.94
C PHE A 25 5.57 0.02 2.43
N ILE A 26 5.14 -0.82 3.36
CA ILE A 26 4.54 -2.12 3.07
C ILE A 26 3.05 -1.99 3.39
N THR A 27 2.25 -1.82 2.34
CA THR A 27 0.80 -1.62 2.41
C THR A 27 0.12 -2.49 1.35
N SER A 28 -1.18 -2.76 1.53
CA SER A 28 -2.03 -3.27 0.44
C SER A 28 -2.21 -2.18 -0.62
N ASP A 29 -2.72 -2.57 -1.79
CA ASP A 29 -3.02 -1.65 -2.90
C ASP A 29 -4.30 -0.85 -2.67
N GLU A 30 -5.13 -1.31 -1.74
CA GLU A 30 -6.40 -0.69 -1.40
C GLU A 30 -6.53 -0.44 0.11
N THR A 31 -7.36 0.54 0.45
CA THR A 31 -7.80 0.82 1.81
C THR A 31 -8.86 -0.20 2.24
N VAL A 32 -9.01 -0.38 3.55
CA VAL A 32 -10.07 -1.23 4.14
C VAL A 32 -11.42 -0.50 4.23
N MET A 33 -11.54 0.65 3.59
CA MET A 33 -12.76 1.46 3.64
C MET A 33 -13.82 0.86 2.74
N SER A 34 -15.09 1.04 3.09
CA SER A 34 -16.22 0.66 2.22
C SER A 34 -16.55 1.73 1.17
N ALA A 35 -16.00 2.93 1.29
CA ALA A 35 -16.21 4.05 0.37
C ALA A 35 -14.94 4.36 -0.43
N PRO A 36 -15.05 4.90 -1.66
CA PRO A 36 -13.91 5.29 -2.47
C PRO A 36 -12.99 6.30 -1.77
N THR A 37 -11.69 6.15 -1.98
CA THR A 37 -10.65 6.99 -1.37
C THR A 37 -10.87 8.47 -1.68
N ASN A 38 -11.20 8.82 -2.93
CA ASN A 38 -11.44 10.22 -3.30
C ASN A 38 -12.64 10.84 -2.59
N GLU A 39 -13.71 10.08 -2.32
CA GLU A 39 -14.88 10.59 -1.60
C GLU A 39 -14.50 10.94 -0.15
N LEU A 40 -13.75 10.05 0.50
CA LEU A 40 -13.25 10.27 1.86
C LEU A 40 -12.27 11.45 1.93
N LEU A 41 -11.40 11.61 0.93
CA LEU A 41 -10.47 12.74 0.86
C LEU A 41 -11.19 14.07 0.64
N VAL A 42 -12.27 14.10 -0.16
CA VAL A 42 -13.11 15.30 -0.30
C VAL A 42 -13.85 15.60 0.99
N GLN A 43 -14.36 14.60 1.69
CA GLN A 43 -15.15 14.82 2.89
C GLN A 43 -14.31 15.27 4.09
N PHE A 44 -13.16 14.63 4.32
CA PHE A 44 -12.41 14.79 5.56
C PHE A 44 -11.08 15.56 5.39
N PHE A 45 -10.56 15.66 4.17
CA PHE A 45 -9.25 16.27 3.88
C PHE A 45 -9.32 17.24 2.69
N HIS A 46 -10.37 18.05 2.63
CA HIS A 46 -10.66 18.93 1.49
C HIS A 46 -9.58 20.01 1.24
N ASP A 47 -8.93 20.50 2.29
CA ASP A 47 -7.91 21.56 2.20
C ASP A 47 -6.49 21.04 1.96
N VAL A 48 -6.31 19.73 1.83
CA VAL A 48 -4.99 19.12 1.65
C VAL A 48 -4.61 19.10 0.18
N GLU A 49 -3.38 19.55 -0.13
CA GLU A 49 -2.79 19.48 -1.47
C GLU A 49 -2.82 18.04 -2.00
N ARG A 50 -3.40 17.85 -3.20
CA ARG A 50 -3.44 16.55 -3.89
C ARG A 50 -2.36 16.50 -4.96
N ARG A 51 -1.42 15.56 -4.79
CA ARG A 51 -0.32 15.31 -5.75
C ARG A 51 -0.66 14.23 -6.79
N SER A 52 -1.74 13.50 -6.57
CA SER A 52 -2.23 12.44 -7.45
C SER A 52 -3.75 12.30 -7.29
N SER A 53 -4.39 11.68 -8.28
CA SER A 53 -5.77 11.20 -8.19
C SER A 53 -5.78 9.74 -7.76
N PHE A 54 -6.75 9.37 -6.92
CA PHE A 54 -6.94 7.97 -6.49
C PHE A 54 -8.14 7.35 -7.21
N THR A 55 -8.07 6.06 -7.53
CA THR A 55 -9.16 5.32 -8.20
C THR A 55 -9.77 4.31 -7.24
N GLY A 56 -11.10 4.27 -7.15
CA GLY A 56 -11.80 3.34 -6.24
C GLY A 56 -11.28 3.46 -4.81
N ASN A 57 -10.83 2.35 -4.24
CA ASN A 57 -10.36 2.26 -2.86
C ASN A 57 -8.83 2.31 -2.74
N GLU A 58 -8.12 2.80 -3.77
CA GLU A 58 -6.65 2.87 -3.81
C GLU A 58 -6.05 3.47 -2.53
N VAL A 59 -4.95 2.87 -2.06
CA VAL A 59 -4.24 3.28 -0.85
C VAL A 59 -3.59 4.67 -1.01
N VAL A 60 -3.65 5.50 0.03
CA VAL A 60 -3.02 6.84 0.03
C VAL A 60 -1.52 6.83 0.37
N LEU A 61 -0.99 5.68 0.81
CA LEU A 61 0.42 5.44 1.07
C LEU A 61 1.00 4.60 -0.06
N SER A 62 1.83 5.20 -0.92
CA SER A 62 2.42 4.49 -2.05
C SER A 62 3.36 3.38 -1.59
N ASN A 63 3.09 2.16 -2.06
CA ASN A 63 3.97 0.99 -1.94
C ASN A 63 4.83 0.77 -3.21
N ASP A 64 4.86 1.72 -4.14
CA ASP A 64 5.51 1.58 -5.45
C ASP A 64 7.00 1.26 -5.33
N LYS A 65 7.66 1.85 -4.32
CA LYS A 65 9.06 1.56 -4.05
C LYS A 65 9.26 0.10 -3.63
N ALA A 66 8.40 -0.44 -2.77
CA ALA A 66 8.49 -1.82 -2.33
C ALA A 66 8.27 -2.78 -3.51
N LYS A 67 7.28 -2.50 -4.36
CA LYS A 67 7.03 -3.25 -5.60
C LYS A 67 8.23 -3.24 -6.53
N ARG A 68 8.79 -2.06 -6.79
CA ARG A 68 9.89 -1.85 -7.74
C ARG A 68 11.24 -2.39 -7.26
N VAL A 69 11.55 -2.23 -5.97
CA VAL A 69 12.89 -2.51 -5.43
C VAL A 69 12.95 -3.89 -4.79
N LEU A 70 11.94 -4.27 -4.01
CA LEU A 70 11.92 -5.54 -3.29
C LEU A 70 11.20 -6.65 -4.09
N GLY A 71 10.42 -6.30 -5.10
CA GLY A 71 9.53 -7.25 -5.79
C GLY A 71 8.29 -7.62 -4.96
N PHE A 72 7.97 -6.83 -3.94
CA PHE A 72 6.77 -7.01 -3.10
C PHE A 72 5.49 -6.97 -3.95
N ARG A 73 4.55 -7.89 -3.70
CA ARG A 73 3.29 -8.02 -4.44
C ARG A 73 2.18 -8.44 -3.49
N PRO A 74 1.45 -7.48 -2.89
CA PRO A 74 0.34 -7.82 -2.00
C PRO A 74 -0.70 -8.62 -2.80
N SER A 75 -1.17 -9.72 -2.21
CA SER A 75 -2.07 -10.67 -2.88
C SER A 75 -3.33 -10.98 -2.08
N HIS A 76 -3.47 -10.42 -0.88
CA HIS A 76 -4.58 -10.70 0.01
C HIS A 76 -5.44 -9.45 0.21
N HIS A 77 -6.69 -9.55 -0.23
CA HIS A 77 -7.68 -8.50 -0.10
C HIS A 77 -8.51 -8.74 1.16
N TRP A 78 -8.87 -7.66 1.85
CA TRP A 78 -9.69 -7.77 3.06
C TRP A 78 -11.12 -8.24 2.77
N THR A 79 -11.54 -8.17 1.49
CA THR A 79 -12.81 -8.70 0.99
C THR A 79 -12.79 -10.20 0.73
N ASP A 80 -11.64 -10.87 0.69
CA ASP A 80 -11.55 -12.30 0.35
C ASP A 80 -12.28 -13.22 1.34
N GLY A 81 -12.59 -12.72 2.54
CA GLY A 81 -13.33 -13.45 3.57
C GLY A 81 -14.81 -13.07 3.72
N LYS A 82 -15.35 -12.22 2.84
CA LYS A 82 -16.77 -11.85 2.82
C LYS A 82 -17.57 -12.74 1.87
#